data_AF-A0ABD5U6J0-F1
#
_entry.id   AF-A0ABD5U6J0-F1
#
_cell.length_a   1.000
_cell.length_b   1.000
_cell.length_c   1.000
_cell.angle_alpha   90.00
_cell.angle_beta   90.00
_cell.angle_gamma   90.00
#
_symmetry.space_group_name_H-M   'P 1'
#
loop_
_entity.id
_entity.type
_entity.pdbx_description
1 polymer ?
#
loop_
_entity_poly.entity_id
_entity_poly.type
_entity_poly.pdbx_seq_one_letter_code
_entity_poly.pdbx_strand_id
1 'polypeptide(L)'
;MHWRAYPVLPDDARYEEFRAGLDGDAARVLAYLVERRESDEVDPDEATRLAVRVGTGLGRGTTVEALSTLESGGLATSTTVASDTRGRPPKGWRAAGDRDSLAARVRDGHGRRLLERAEAVATHFGATLPPGWLDDAETAASGDADPATVRVALNWVPNGLHAPLIAAADFGCYEAHDVAVTLDAARGSGAAMAELRAGRADVAVVGAASVCRGADGSLVPLALLHQRSMAVLYTTTERLGEPFTSVEQLRGRRLAVPPDSEVGRLARLFLAQSRVADDVETVEVSGEEQAALGAGDAAVATGMPIDVHELATAGHDVASLSVADHFPVPGPALVTTTERLRDAPGTIRRFLTGTVEGATLAQQRPERTARRVADRSGDDVANERWRIEHARERATGERGWGWQTVDEWERLAVALRLEADG
;
A
#
# COMPACT_ATOMS: atom_id res chain seq x y z
N MET A 1 -48.90 -1.47 -7.44
CA MET A 1 -47.77 -2.36 -7.16
C MET A 1 -46.50 -1.54 -7.41
N HIS A 2 -45.89 -0.96 -6.36
CA HIS A 2 -44.61 -0.27 -6.51
C HIS A 2 -43.52 -1.33 -6.49
N TRP A 3 -42.82 -1.52 -7.62
CA TRP A 3 -41.61 -2.33 -7.64
C TRP A 3 -40.57 -1.59 -6.80
N ARG A 4 -40.11 -2.21 -5.71
CA ARG A 4 -38.92 -1.69 -5.01
C ARG A 4 -37.72 -2.08 -5.86
N ALA A 5 -37.15 -1.12 -6.59
CA ALA A 5 -35.80 -1.31 -7.12
C ALA A 5 -34.84 -1.40 -5.94
N TYR A 6 -34.07 -2.48 -5.92
CA TYR A 6 -32.88 -2.58 -5.10
C TYR A 6 -31.75 -2.18 -6.03
N PRO A 7 -31.25 -0.92 -5.99
CA PRO A 7 -30.10 -0.56 -6.79
C PRO A 7 -28.97 -1.54 -6.43
N VAL A 8 -28.39 -2.20 -7.42
CA VAL A 8 -27.14 -2.94 -7.21
C VAL A 8 -26.04 -1.91 -7.34
N LEU A 9 -25.07 -1.91 -6.43
CA LEU A 9 -23.93 -1.00 -6.51
C LEU A 9 -23.23 -1.24 -7.87
N PRO A 10 -23.28 -0.28 -8.82
CA PRO A 10 -22.94 -0.54 -10.21
C PRO A 10 -21.47 -0.21 -10.54
N ASP A 11 -20.78 0.53 -9.68
CA ASP A 11 -19.49 1.16 -9.98
C ASP A 11 -18.43 0.85 -8.92
N ASP A 12 -17.28 0.34 -9.38
CA ASP A 12 -16.09 0.09 -8.56
C ASP A 12 -15.46 1.40 -8.06
N ALA A 13 -15.58 2.53 -8.78
CA ALA A 13 -14.86 3.76 -8.43
C ALA A 13 -15.27 4.36 -7.06
N ARG A 14 -16.56 4.31 -6.73
CA ARG A 14 -17.08 4.75 -5.41
C ARG A 14 -16.69 3.80 -4.29
N TYR A 15 -16.63 2.51 -4.59
CA TYR A 15 -16.12 1.50 -3.68
C TYR A 15 -14.62 1.71 -3.39
N GLU A 16 -13.82 1.96 -4.42
CA GLU A 16 -12.37 2.20 -4.32
C GLU A 16 -12.02 3.43 -3.47
N GLU A 17 -12.86 4.46 -3.50
CA GLU A 17 -12.67 5.65 -2.66
C GLU A 17 -12.69 5.32 -1.16
N PHE A 18 -13.67 4.53 -0.72
CA PHE A 18 -13.76 4.11 0.68
C PHE A 18 -12.80 2.97 1.01
N ARG A 19 -12.50 2.09 0.04
CA ARG A 19 -11.62 0.94 0.23
C ARG A 19 -10.20 1.34 0.63
N ALA A 20 -9.73 2.52 0.24
CA ALA A 20 -8.41 2.98 0.66
C ALA A 20 -8.27 3.11 2.19
N GLY A 21 -9.38 3.36 2.91
CA GLY A 21 -9.37 3.50 4.36
C GLY A 21 -10.19 2.45 5.14
N LEU A 22 -11.07 1.70 4.52
CA LEU A 22 -11.94 0.70 5.17
C LEU A 22 -11.63 -0.72 4.72
N ASP A 23 -12.13 -1.69 5.49
CA ASP A 23 -12.24 -3.06 5.00
C ASP A 23 -13.16 -3.12 3.76
N GLY A 24 -12.89 -4.06 2.85
CA GLY A 24 -13.64 -4.18 1.60
C GLY A 24 -15.16 -4.30 1.81
N ASP A 25 -15.60 -5.05 2.82
CA ASP A 25 -17.02 -5.24 3.08
C ASP A 25 -17.68 -3.97 3.62
N ALA A 26 -17.08 -3.28 4.60
CA ALA A 26 -17.59 -1.99 5.06
C ALA A 26 -17.53 -0.92 3.98
N ALA A 27 -16.47 -0.87 3.16
CA ALA A 27 -16.37 0.06 2.03
C ALA A 27 -17.51 -0.16 1.03
N ARG A 28 -17.83 -1.41 0.71
CA ARG A 28 -18.92 -1.78 -0.20
C ARG A 28 -20.29 -1.41 0.36
N VAL A 29 -20.51 -1.65 1.66
CA VAL A 29 -21.75 -1.23 2.33
C VAL A 29 -21.87 0.30 2.39
N LEU A 30 -20.78 1.02 2.69
CA LEU A 30 -20.80 2.48 2.74
C LEU A 30 -21.06 3.09 1.36
N ALA A 31 -20.40 2.60 0.31
CA ALA A 31 -20.63 3.02 -1.07
C ALA A 31 -22.10 2.81 -1.47
N TYR A 32 -22.69 1.68 -1.10
CA TYR A 32 -24.11 1.41 -1.32
C TYR A 32 -25.03 2.39 -0.60
N LEU A 33 -24.76 2.69 0.68
CA LEU A 33 -25.58 3.62 1.47
C LEU A 33 -25.47 5.07 0.97
N VAL A 34 -24.29 5.48 0.51
CA VAL A 34 -24.07 6.78 -0.13
C VAL A 34 -24.84 6.86 -1.44
N GLU A 35 -24.75 5.82 -2.28
CA GLU A 35 -25.44 5.80 -3.57
C GLU A 35 -26.95 5.90 -3.43
N ARG A 36 -27.52 5.18 -2.46
CA ARG A 36 -28.95 5.28 -2.16
C ARG A 36 -29.37 6.68 -1.74
N ARG A 37 -28.51 7.41 -1.05
CA ARG A 37 -28.79 8.77 -0.58
C ARG A 37 -28.72 9.78 -1.72
N GLU A 38 -27.84 9.56 -2.70
CA GLU A 38 -27.60 10.46 -3.83
C GLU A 38 -28.48 10.15 -5.05
N SER A 39 -29.08 8.96 -5.12
CA SER A 39 -29.92 8.53 -6.24
C SER A 39 -31.34 9.12 -6.16
N ASP A 40 -31.78 9.76 -7.24
CA ASP A 40 -33.16 10.19 -7.42
C ASP A 40 -34.11 9.03 -7.80
N GLU A 41 -33.56 7.87 -8.16
CA GLU A 41 -34.33 6.70 -8.64
C GLU A 41 -34.75 5.75 -7.51
N VAL A 42 -34.17 5.95 -6.32
CA VAL A 42 -34.30 5.03 -5.18
C VAL A 42 -34.79 5.82 -3.99
N ASP A 43 -35.76 5.25 -3.29
CA ASP A 43 -36.25 5.84 -2.05
C ASP A 43 -35.07 6.07 -1.06
N PRO A 44 -34.78 7.32 -0.69
CA PRO A 44 -33.66 7.65 0.21
C PRO A 44 -33.94 7.20 1.65
N ASP A 45 -35.13 6.67 1.93
CA ASP A 45 -35.46 6.03 3.18
C ASP A 45 -34.48 4.89 3.55
N GLU A 46 -34.51 4.55 4.83
CA GLU A 46 -33.58 3.65 5.49
C GLU A 46 -33.47 2.28 4.80
N ALA A 47 -32.26 1.92 4.41
CA ALA A 47 -31.97 0.63 3.81
C ALA A 47 -32.12 -0.46 4.87
N THR A 48 -33.10 -1.35 4.71
CA THR A 48 -33.18 -2.56 5.55
C THR A 48 -31.95 -3.44 5.34
N ARG A 49 -31.63 -4.32 6.29
CA ARG A 49 -30.54 -5.30 6.13
C ARG A 49 -30.69 -6.16 4.87
N LEU A 50 -31.92 -6.49 4.47
CA LEU A 50 -32.16 -7.24 3.24
C LEU A 50 -31.79 -6.40 2.01
N ALA A 51 -32.15 -5.12 2.00
CA ALA A 51 -31.78 -4.20 0.93
C ALA A 51 -30.26 -4.07 0.80
N VAL A 52 -29.55 -3.88 1.92
CA VAL A 52 -28.08 -3.84 1.94
C VAL A 52 -27.49 -5.11 1.36
N ARG A 53 -27.93 -6.30 1.80
CA ARG A 53 -27.44 -7.58 1.28
C ARG A 53 -27.66 -7.74 -0.22
N VAL A 54 -28.84 -7.40 -0.71
CA VAL A 54 -29.16 -7.50 -2.14
C VAL A 54 -28.34 -6.50 -2.95
N GLY A 55 -28.21 -5.27 -2.46
CA GLY A 55 -27.49 -4.21 -3.17
C GLY A 55 -25.97 -4.37 -3.19
N THR A 56 -25.40 -5.01 -2.17
CA THR A 56 -23.94 -5.24 -2.08
C THR A 56 -23.52 -6.65 -2.52
N GLY A 57 -24.45 -7.61 -2.54
CA GLY A 57 -24.15 -9.02 -2.79
C GLY A 57 -23.55 -9.77 -1.59
N LEU A 58 -23.47 -9.13 -0.42
CA LEU A 58 -22.79 -9.71 0.75
C LEU A 58 -23.62 -10.77 1.49
N GLY A 59 -22.90 -11.68 2.14
CA GLY A 59 -23.44 -12.67 3.06
C GLY A 59 -24.09 -12.01 4.30
N ARG A 60 -24.99 -12.75 4.97
CA ARG A 60 -25.72 -12.22 6.14
C ARG A 60 -24.80 -11.79 7.28
N GLY A 61 -23.80 -12.61 7.62
CA GLY A 61 -22.84 -12.32 8.70
C GLY A 61 -22.01 -11.08 8.37
N THR A 62 -21.37 -11.12 7.21
CA THR A 62 -20.58 -10.01 6.64
C THR A 62 -21.32 -8.68 6.61
N THR A 63 -22.59 -8.67 6.18
CA THR A 63 -23.39 -7.43 6.22
C THR A 63 -23.62 -6.91 7.63
N VAL A 64 -23.82 -7.80 8.62
CA VAL A 64 -24.01 -7.38 10.02
C VAL A 64 -22.72 -6.79 10.58
N GLU A 65 -21.58 -7.41 10.31
CA GLU A 65 -20.27 -6.93 10.74
C GLU A 65 -19.95 -5.58 10.10
N ALA A 66 -20.07 -5.46 8.77
CA ALA A 66 -19.87 -4.22 8.04
C ALA A 66 -20.75 -3.07 8.57
N LEU A 67 -22.06 -3.32 8.77
CA LEU A 67 -22.96 -2.31 9.33
C LEU A 67 -22.56 -1.92 10.77
N SER A 68 -22.16 -2.89 11.61
CA SER A 68 -21.70 -2.63 12.96
C SER A 68 -20.44 -1.77 12.98
N THR A 69 -19.49 -2.04 12.09
CA THR A 69 -18.27 -1.25 11.91
C THR A 69 -18.59 0.18 11.50
N LEU A 70 -19.45 0.35 10.49
CA LEU A 70 -19.85 1.67 10.01
C LEU A 70 -20.63 2.48 11.06
N GLU A 71 -21.49 1.83 11.86
CA GLU A 71 -22.20 2.47 12.97
C GLU A 71 -21.25 2.92 14.07
N SER A 72 -20.31 2.06 14.46
CA SER A 72 -19.35 2.35 15.53
C SER A 72 -18.39 3.48 15.13
N GLY A 73 -18.04 3.58 13.84
CA GLY A 73 -17.28 4.70 13.28
C GLY A 73 -18.13 5.95 12.96
N GLY A 74 -19.43 5.90 13.20
CA GLY A 74 -20.37 6.99 12.88
C GLY A 74 -20.51 7.29 11.39
N LEU A 75 -20.12 6.37 10.51
CA LEU A 75 -20.21 6.48 9.05
C LEU A 75 -21.60 6.10 8.53
N ALA A 76 -22.32 5.27 9.30
CA ALA A 76 -23.73 4.98 9.09
C ALA A 76 -24.52 5.26 10.36
N THR A 77 -25.77 5.70 10.20
CA THR A 77 -26.74 5.79 11.29
C THR A 77 -27.83 4.77 11.08
N SER A 78 -28.42 4.30 12.17
CA SER A 78 -29.58 3.44 12.10
C SER A 78 -30.76 3.95 12.90
N THR A 79 -31.91 3.49 12.47
CA THR A 79 -33.20 3.88 12.98
C THR A 79 -34.16 2.71 12.79
N THR A 80 -35.33 2.85 13.40
CA THR A 80 -36.39 1.85 13.34
C THR A 80 -37.30 2.21 12.17
N VAL A 81 -37.37 1.34 11.15
CA VAL A 81 -38.20 1.56 9.97
C VAL A 81 -39.67 1.40 10.36
N ALA A 82 -40.51 2.37 10.01
CA ALA A 82 -41.96 2.28 10.19
C ALA A 82 -42.49 1.02 9.48
N SER A 83 -43.31 0.24 10.20
CA SER A 83 -43.80 -1.03 9.70
C SER A 83 -45.23 -1.28 10.16
N ASP A 84 -46.12 -1.52 9.21
CA ASP A 84 -47.53 -1.88 9.47
C ASP A 84 -47.71 -3.37 9.84
N THR A 85 -46.61 -4.14 9.95
CA THR A 85 -46.65 -5.56 10.32
C THR A 85 -46.51 -5.78 11.82
N ARG A 86 -47.26 -6.76 12.37
CA ARG A 86 -47.10 -7.20 13.77
C ARG A 86 -45.71 -7.78 14.00
N GLY A 87 -44.90 -7.11 14.81
CA GLY A 87 -43.56 -7.54 15.22
C GLY A 87 -42.67 -6.38 15.69
N ARG A 88 -41.43 -6.68 16.08
CA ARG A 88 -40.41 -5.62 16.29
C ARG A 88 -40.13 -4.98 14.93
N PRO A 89 -40.29 -3.66 14.76
CA PRO A 89 -40.08 -3.05 13.47
C PRO A 89 -38.60 -3.25 13.03
N PRO A 90 -38.36 -3.46 11.74
CA PRO A 90 -37.02 -3.77 11.26
C PRO A 90 -36.11 -2.55 11.43
N LYS A 91 -34.83 -2.81 11.72
CA LYS A 91 -33.79 -1.78 11.73
C LYS A 91 -33.47 -1.40 10.28
N GLY A 92 -33.27 -0.11 10.05
CA GLY A 92 -32.87 0.48 8.78
C GLY A 92 -31.61 1.31 8.96
N TRP A 93 -30.84 1.45 7.89
CA TRP A 93 -29.56 2.15 7.90
C TRP A 93 -29.48 3.20 6.79
N ARG A 94 -28.79 4.29 7.05
CA ARG A 94 -28.46 5.33 6.07
C ARG A 94 -27.05 5.85 6.27
N ALA A 95 -26.45 6.40 5.22
CA ALA A 95 -25.17 7.09 5.30
C ALA A 95 -25.27 8.29 6.26
N ALA A 96 -24.28 8.47 7.14
CA ALA A 96 -24.30 9.51 8.16
C ALA A 96 -23.97 10.92 7.62
N GLY A 97 -23.47 11.01 6.38
CA GLY A 97 -23.06 12.24 5.71
C GLY A 97 -23.20 12.11 4.19
N ASP A 98 -22.91 13.20 3.48
CA ASP A 98 -22.65 13.16 2.04
C ASP A 98 -21.32 12.41 1.75
N ARG A 99 -21.10 12.10 0.47
CA ARG A 99 -19.93 11.36 0.01
C ARG A 99 -18.61 12.00 0.44
N ASP A 100 -18.43 13.29 0.18
CA ASP A 100 -17.16 13.98 0.39
C ASP A 100 -16.82 14.03 1.89
N SER A 101 -17.80 14.36 2.73
CA SER A 101 -17.67 14.35 4.19
C SER A 101 -17.33 12.95 4.72
N LEU A 102 -17.99 11.90 4.23
CA LEU A 102 -17.70 10.53 4.66
C LEU A 102 -16.34 10.04 4.18
N ALA A 103 -15.93 10.40 2.97
CA ALA A 103 -14.64 10.03 2.42
C ALA A 103 -13.51 10.69 3.24
N ALA A 104 -13.64 11.97 3.58
CA ALA A 104 -12.71 12.66 4.48
C ALA A 104 -12.63 11.99 5.87
N ARG A 105 -13.78 11.64 6.47
CA ARG A 105 -13.83 10.96 7.77
C ARG A 105 -13.21 9.56 7.73
N VAL A 106 -13.42 8.81 6.64
CA VAL A 106 -12.79 7.49 6.42
C VAL A 106 -11.27 7.63 6.36
N ARG A 107 -10.76 8.59 5.58
CA ARG A 107 -9.32 8.84 5.45
C ARG A 107 -8.71 9.26 6.79
N ASP A 108 -9.33 10.20 7.49
CA ASP A 108 -8.87 10.68 8.79
C ASP A 108 -8.79 9.56 9.84
N GLY A 109 -9.88 8.79 9.97
CA GLY A 109 -9.91 7.64 10.88
C GLY A 109 -8.93 6.55 10.48
N HIS A 110 -8.66 6.38 9.18
CA HIS A 110 -7.65 5.44 8.71
C HIS A 110 -6.22 5.92 9.02
N GLY A 111 -5.94 7.22 8.88
CA GLY A 111 -4.67 7.83 9.30
C GLY A 111 -4.35 7.53 10.76
N ARG A 112 -5.34 7.63 11.66
CA ARG A 112 -5.19 7.19 13.07
C ARG A 112 -4.86 5.70 13.17
N ARG A 113 -5.63 4.82 12.51
CA ARG A 113 -5.39 3.38 12.56
C ARG A 113 -4.01 2.99 12.02
N LEU A 114 -3.49 3.68 11.01
CA LEU A 114 -2.13 3.47 10.52
C LEU A 114 -1.09 3.79 11.60
N LEU A 115 -1.28 4.87 12.37
CA LEU A 115 -0.42 5.20 13.51
C LEU A 115 -0.51 4.17 14.65
N GLU A 116 -1.71 3.66 14.96
CA GLU A 116 -1.88 2.55 15.91
C GLU A 116 -1.13 1.29 15.46
N ARG A 117 -1.18 0.99 14.15
CA ARG A 117 -0.41 -0.12 13.57
C ARG A 117 1.10 0.14 13.61
N ALA A 118 1.51 1.37 13.34
CA ALA A 118 2.91 1.80 13.41
C ALA A 118 3.48 1.63 14.82
N GLU A 119 2.72 2.02 15.85
CA GLU A 119 3.09 1.79 17.26
C GLU A 119 3.31 0.32 17.56
N ALA A 120 2.36 -0.53 17.18
CA ALA A 120 2.43 -1.96 17.45
C ALA A 120 3.66 -2.61 16.78
N VAL A 121 3.93 -2.25 15.51
CA VAL A 121 5.10 -2.75 14.76
C VAL A 121 6.40 -2.21 15.34
N ALA A 122 6.49 -0.91 15.62
CA ALA A 122 7.71 -0.31 16.15
C ALA A 122 8.05 -0.85 17.55
N THR A 123 7.04 -1.03 18.41
CA THR A 123 7.21 -1.61 19.75
C THR A 123 7.74 -3.05 19.68
N HIS A 124 7.25 -3.84 18.72
CA HIS A 124 7.80 -5.19 18.47
C HIS A 124 9.29 -5.15 18.13
N PHE A 125 9.75 -4.11 17.42
CA PHE A 125 11.16 -3.87 17.12
C PHE A 125 11.93 -3.07 18.18
N GLY A 126 11.37 -2.94 19.40
CA GLY A 126 12.05 -2.32 20.54
C GLY A 126 11.95 -0.80 20.62
N ALA A 127 11.12 -0.16 19.79
CA ALA A 127 10.85 1.26 19.91
C ALA A 127 10.05 1.57 21.18
N THR A 128 10.31 2.73 21.78
CA THR A 128 9.53 3.27 22.90
C THR A 128 8.97 4.62 22.50
N LEU A 129 7.64 4.71 22.37
CA LEU A 129 6.91 5.94 22.07
C LEU A 129 6.35 6.55 23.38
N PRO A 130 6.20 7.89 23.46
CA PRO A 130 5.65 8.53 24.65
C PRO A 130 4.21 8.08 24.93
N PRO A 131 3.81 7.83 26.18
CA PRO A 131 2.40 7.56 26.50
C PRO A 131 1.49 8.69 26.02
N GLY A 132 0.36 8.37 25.38
CA GLY A 132 -0.62 9.36 24.93
C GLY A 132 -0.26 10.09 23.63
N TRP A 133 0.88 9.80 22.99
CA TRP A 133 1.32 10.48 21.76
C TRP A 133 0.30 10.41 20.61
N LEU A 134 -0.50 9.35 20.57
CA LEU A 134 -1.55 9.17 19.57
C LEU A 134 -2.72 10.14 19.79
N ASP A 135 -3.04 10.47 21.04
CA ASP A 135 -4.07 11.46 21.37
C ASP A 135 -3.56 12.88 21.08
N ASP A 136 -2.25 13.12 21.26
CA ASP A 136 -1.59 14.36 20.82
C ASP A 136 -1.65 14.51 19.29
N ALA A 137 -1.56 13.40 18.54
CA ALA A 137 -1.73 13.39 17.09
C ALA A 137 -3.12 13.84 16.64
N GLU A 138 -4.16 13.61 17.46
CA GLU A 138 -5.53 14.04 17.19
C GLU A 138 -5.80 15.49 17.57
N THR A 139 -5.22 15.91 18.70
CA THR A 139 -5.49 17.23 19.29
C THR A 139 -4.70 18.34 18.60
N ALA A 140 -3.65 18.00 17.85
CA ALA A 140 -2.86 18.92 17.04
C ALA A 140 -3.68 19.52 15.89
N ALA A 141 -4.46 20.56 16.20
CA ALA A 141 -5.21 21.35 15.24
C ALA A 141 -4.29 21.99 14.20
N SER A 142 -4.76 22.09 12.95
CA SER A 142 -4.16 23.00 11.98
C SER A 142 -4.65 24.43 12.25
N GLY A 143 -3.70 25.34 12.43
CA GLY A 143 -3.99 26.73 12.78
C GLY A 143 -2.77 27.65 12.79
N ASP A 144 -1.60 27.16 12.38
CA ASP A 144 -0.42 28.00 12.19
C ASP A 144 -0.51 28.76 10.86
N ALA A 145 0.11 29.95 10.82
CA ALA A 145 0.11 30.80 9.63
C ALA A 145 0.92 30.20 8.46
N ASP A 146 1.85 29.29 8.75
CA ASP A 146 2.67 28.57 7.77
C ASP A 146 2.40 27.06 7.83
N PRO A 147 2.33 26.37 6.67
CA PRO A 147 2.09 24.93 6.63
C PRO A 147 3.24 24.15 7.25
N ALA A 148 2.93 23.06 7.95
CA ALA A 148 3.95 22.18 8.51
C ALA A 148 4.72 21.47 7.38
N THR A 149 6.05 21.39 7.48
CA THR A 149 6.87 20.76 6.43
C THR A 149 7.13 19.29 6.70
N VAL A 150 7.09 18.46 5.66
CA VAL A 150 7.53 17.05 5.67
C VAL A 150 8.43 16.78 4.47
N ARG A 151 9.69 16.44 4.74
CA ARG A 151 10.66 16.03 3.72
C ARG A 151 10.65 14.52 3.61
N VAL A 152 10.45 14.00 2.41
CA VAL A 152 10.40 12.56 2.15
C VAL A 152 11.60 12.14 1.30
N ALA A 153 12.42 11.23 1.84
CA ALA A 153 13.47 10.56 1.08
C ALA A 153 12.91 9.33 0.35
N LEU A 154 12.79 9.38 -0.97
CA LEU A 154 12.44 8.24 -1.80
C LEU A 154 13.64 7.28 -1.89
N ASN A 155 13.40 5.97 -1.92
CA ASN A 155 14.47 4.98 -2.08
C ASN A 155 14.99 4.86 -3.51
N TRP A 156 14.42 5.58 -4.46
CA TRP A 156 14.88 5.59 -5.85
C TRP A 156 14.50 6.91 -6.52
N VAL A 157 14.87 7.07 -7.79
CA VAL A 157 14.29 8.13 -8.63
C VAL A 157 12.76 8.00 -8.63
N PRO A 158 12.00 9.12 -8.68
CA PRO A 158 10.54 9.07 -8.78
C PRO A 158 10.13 8.13 -9.92
N ASN A 159 9.13 7.27 -9.68
CA ASN A 159 8.58 6.33 -10.65
C ASN A 159 7.16 5.93 -10.19
N GLY A 160 6.44 5.14 -10.99
CA GLY A 160 5.05 4.77 -10.74
C GLY A 160 4.82 4.01 -9.43
N LEU A 161 5.86 3.44 -8.82
CA LEU A 161 5.76 2.78 -7.51
C LEU A 161 5.66 3.78 -6.35
N HIS A 162 5.99 5.06 -6.59
CA HIS A 162 5.82 6.18 -5.65
C HIS A 162 4.50 6.93 -5.87
N ALA A 163 3.60 6.41 -6.69
CA ALA A 163 2.40 7.12 -7.13
C ALA A 163 1.49 7.64 -6.01
N PRO A 164 1.29 6.96 -4.86
CA PRO A 164 0.51 7.54 -3.76
C PRO A 164 1.05 8.89 -3.27
N LEU A 165 2.38 9.03 -3.13
CA LEU A 165 3.03 10.27 -2.69
C LEU A 165 2.97 11.35 -3.78
N ILE A 166 3.22 10.96 -5.03
CA ILE A 166 3.25 11.88 -6.17
C ILE A 166 1.85 12.40 -6.50
N ALA A 167 0.84 11.54 -6.44
CA ALA A 167 -0.55 11.94 -6.60
C ALA A 167 -1.00 12.84 -5.45
N ALA A 168 -0.68 12.51 -4.20
CA ALA A 168 -1.03 13.37 -3.07
C ALA A 168 -0.48 14.80 -3.24
N ALA A 169 0.77 14.93 -3.73
CA ALA A 169 1.36 16.23 -4.04
C ALA A 169 0.73 16.92 -5.26
N ASP A 170 0.49 16.21 -6.37
CA ASP A 170 -0.07 16.82 -7.59
C ASP A 170 -1.52 17.27 -7.45
N PHE A 171 -2.30 16.56 -6.63
CA PHE A 171 -3.72 16.83 -6.44
C PHE A 171 -4.01 17.76 -5.26
N GLY A 172 -2.98 18.25 -4.56
CA GLY A 172 -3.15 19.19 -3.45
C GLY A 172 -3.61 18.57 -2.14
N CYS A 173 -3.44 17.24 -1.98
CA CYS A 173 -3.94 16.52 -0.80
C CYS A 173 -3.18 16.91 0.48
N TYR A 174 -1.89 17.22 0.36
CA TYR A 174 -1.10 17.63 1.53
C TYR A 174 -1.45 19.06 1.96
N GLU A 175 -1.65 19.96 1.00
CA GLU A 175 -2.06 21.34 1.22
C GLU A 175 -3.45 21.42 1.85
N ALA A 176 -4.37 20.54 1.44
CA ALA A 176 -5.69 20.40 2.07
C ALA A 176 -5.63 20.01 3.56
N HIS A 177 -4.48 19.51 4.02
CA HIS A 177 -4.21 19.17 5.40
C HIS A 177 -3.11 20.05 6.05
N ASP A 178 -2.85 21.22 5.49
CA ASP A 178 -1.85 22.18 5.99
C ASP A 178 -0.45 21.56 6.16
N VAL A 179 -0.07 20.71 5.21
CA VAL A 179 1.27 20.10 5.12
C VAL A 179 1.91 20.44 3.78
N ALA A 180 3.14 20.96 3.81
CA ALA A 180 3.99 21.13 2.63
C ALA A 180 4.96 19.95 2.53
N VAL A 181 4.91 19.21 1.42
CA VAL A 181 5.72 18.00 1.21
C VAL A 181 6.79 18.21 0.14
N THR A 182 8.04 17.82 0.44
CA THR A 182 9.09 17.67 -0.57
C THR A 182 9.44 16.19 -0.75
N LEU A 183 9.73 15.79 -1.99
CA LEU A 183 10.07 14.42 -2.34
C LEU A 183 11.45 14.41 -2.98
N ASP A 184 12.45 13.90 -2.26
CA ASP A 184 13.85 13.89 -2.65
C ASP A 184 14.33 12.46 -2.91
N ALA A 185 15.00 12.23 -4.04
CA ALA A 185 15.44 10.89 -4.42
C ALA A 185 16.75 10.50 -3.73
N ALA A 186 16.79 9.31 -3.14
CA ALA A 186 18.01 8.63 -2.73
C ALA A 186 18.26 7.40 -3.62
N ARG A 187 19.50 6.92 -3.67
CA ARG A 187 19.88 5.71 -4.43
C ARG A 187 19.82 4.48 -3.52
N GLY A 188 18.62 3.99 -3.26
CA GLY A 188 18.35 2.76 -2.51
C GLY A 188 17.81 2.99 -1.09
N SER A 189 17.19 1.94 -0.54
CA SER A 189 16.59 1.93 0.81
C SER A 189 17.58 2.31 1.92
N GLY A 190 18.85 1.88 1.80
CA GLY A 190 19.90 2.22 2.77
C GLY A 190 20.21 3.72 2.79
N ALA A 191 20.30 4.35 1.61
CA ALA A 191 20.54 5.78 1.49
C ALA A 191 19.36 6.60 2.00
N ALA A 192 18.12 6.24 1.64
CA ALA A 192 16.92 6.91 2.14
C ALA A 192 16.79 6.82 3.68
N MET A 193 17.10 5.65 4.24
CA MET A 193 17.15 5.44 5.69
C MET A 193 18.28 6.23 6.36
N ALA A 194 19.42 6.44 5.69
CA ALA A 194 20.49 7.29 6.20
C ALA A 194 20.10 8.79 6.24
N GLU A 195 19.34 9.27 5.25
CA GLU A 195 18.76 10.63 5.27
C GLU A 195 17.82 10.82 6.47
N LEU A 196 17.00 9.81 6.75
CA LEU A 196 16.10 9.79 7.92
C LEU A 196 16.90 9.84 9.23
N ARG A 197 17.90 8.96 9.40
CA ARG A 197 18.75 8.94 10.61
C ARG A 197 19.56 10.21 10.82
N ALA A 198 19.91 10.90 9.74
CA ALA A 198 20.64 12.15 9.81
C ALA A 198 19.75 13.38 10.04
N GLY A 199 18.42 13.21 10.16
CA GLY A 199 17.46 14.31 10.29
C GLY A 199 17.32 15.15 9.02
N ARG A 200 17.82 14.66 7.88
CA ARG A 200 17.70 15.32 6.57
C ARG A 200 16.38 15.00 5.87
N ALA A 201 15.70 13.93 6.27
CA ALA A 201 14.34 13.61 5.91
C ALA A 201 13.50 13.34 7.18
N ASP A 202 12.20 13.61 7.10
CA ASP A 202 11.23 13.33 8.17
C ASP A 202 10.54 11.98 7.97
N VAL A 203 10.42 11.55 6.71
CA VAL A 203 9.91 10.24 6.28
C VAL A 203 10.83 9.69 5.19
N ALA A 204 11.00 8.37 5.12
CA ALA A 204 11.71 7.70 4.05
C ALA A 204 10.88 6.54 3.48
N VAL A 205 10.97 6.31 2.17
CA VAL A 205 10.55 5.04 1.57
C VAL A 205 11.69 4.04 1.81
N VAL A 206 11.41 2.91 2.45
CA VAL A 206 12.44 1.90 2.78
C VAL A 206 11.85 0.51 2.56
N GLY A 207 12.59 -0.34 1.84
CA GLY A 207 12.23 -1.76 1.68
C GLY A 207 12.10 -2.48 3.03
N ALA A 208 11.11 -3.37 3.19
CA ALA A 208 10.82 -4.01 4.46
C ALA A 208 11.98 -4.86 4.99
N ALA A 209 12.73 -5.55 4.12
CA ALA A 209 13.91 -6.30 4.54
C ALA A 209 15.01 -5.37 5.07
N SER A 210 15.16 -4.22 4.43
CA SER A 210 16.08 -3.17 4.86
C SER A 210 15.68 -2.56 6.21
N VAL A 211 14.38 -2.38 6.47
CA VAL A 211 13.86 -1.96 7.79
C VAL A 211 14.16 -3.01 8.85
N CYS A 212 13.88 -4.30 8.61
CA CYS A 212 14.14 -5.37 9.57
C CYS A 212 15.62 -5.48 9.93
N ARG A 213 16.53 -5.39 8.96
CA ARG A 213 17.98 -5.40 9.20
C ARG A 213 18.47 -4.14 9.90
N GLY A 214 17.83 -3.01 9.62
CA GLY A 214 18.15 -1.71 10.23
C GLY A 214 17.44 -1.44 11.55
N ALA A 215 16.63 -2.37 12.07
CA ALA A 215 15.84 -2.13 13.27
C ALA A 215 16.75 -2.01 14.52
N ASP A 216 16.78 -0.81 15.10
CA ASP A 216 17.56 -0.45 16.30
C ASP A 216 16.68 0.18 17.39
N GLY A 217 15.35 0.05 17.27
CA GLY A 217 14.36 0.70 18.13
C GLY A 217 14.11 2.18 17.83
N SER A 218 14.83 2.81 16.88
CA SER A 218 14.61 4.21 16.50
C SER A 218 13.64 4.38 15.32
N LEU A 219 13.50 3.35 14.48
CA LEU A 219 12.68 3.38 13.27
C LEU A 219 11.22 3.03 13.54
N VAL A 220 10.31 3.73 12.89
CA VAL A 220 8.86 3.49 12.98
C VAL A 220 8.27 3.34 11.58
N PRO A 221 7.94 2.11 11.15
CA PRO A 221 7.21 1.89 9.90
C PRO A 221 5.79 2.43 10.06
N LEU A 222 5.44 3.47 9.30
CA LEU A 222 4.14 4.15 9.36
C LEU A 222 3.06 3.41 8.56
N ALA A 223 3.42 2.98 7.36
CA ALA A 223 2.50 2.36 6.41
C ALA A 223 3.27 1.58 5.35
N LEU A 224 2.73 0.46 4.87
CA LEU A 224 3.26 -0.24 3.69
C LEU A 224 2.84 0.51 2.41
N LEU A 225 3.80 1.10 1.71
CA LEU A 225 3.56 1.73 0.40
C LEU A 225 3.07 0.67 -0.60
N HIS A 226 3.66 -0.53 -0.52
CA HIS A 226 3.19 -1.75 -1.16
C HIS A 226 3.09 -2.87 -0.12
N GLN A 227 1.92 -3.48 0.03
CA GLN A 227 1.68 -4.54 1.03
C GLN A 227 2.28 -5.88 0.63
N ARG A 228 2.64 -6.05 -0.65
CA ARG A 228 3.40 -7.20 -1.16
C ARG A 228 4.62 -6.73 -1.94
N SER A 229 5.73 -7.43 -1.77
CA SER A 229 6.94 -7.18 -2.55
C SER A 229 6.68 -7.39 -4.05
N MET A 230 7.39 -6.60 -4.85
CA MET A 230 7.43 -6.70 -6.31
C MET A 230 8.74 -7.34 -6.81
N ALA A 231 9.63 -7.77 -5.90
CA ALA A 231 10.86 -8.42 -6.31
C ALA A 231 10.56 -9.70 -7.11
N VAL A 232 11.21 -9.83 -8.27
CA VAL A 232 11.11 -10.98 -9.15
C VAL A 232 12.49 -11.53 -9.49
N LEU A 233 12.53 -12.82 -9.83
CA LEU A 233 13.61 -13.41 -10.61
C LEU A 233 13.10 -13.56 -12.04
N TYR A 234 13.84 -13.14 -13.05
CA TYR A 234 13.41 -13.17 -14.44
C TYR A 234 14.51 -13.64 -15.39
N THR A 235 14.08 -14.20 -16.52
CA THR A 235 14.96 -14.62 -17.61
C THR A 235 14.19 -14.71 -18.91
N THR A 236 14.90 -14.87 -20.03
CA THR A 236 14.29 -15.17 -21.32
C THR A 236 14.28 -16.68 -21.57
N THR A 237 13.28 -17.17 -22.30
CA THR A 237 13.21 -18.57 -22.74
C THR A 237 14.47 -18.96 -23.54
N GLU A 238 14.99 -18.05 -24.37
CA GLU A 238 16.25 -18.25 -25.09
C GLU A 238 17.43 -18.47 -24.15
N ARG A 239 17.51 -17.72 -23.04
CA ARG A 239 18.61 -17.81 -22.10
C ARG A 239 18.57 -19.08 -21.26
N LEU A 240 17.38 -19.49 -20.83
CA LEU A 240 17.20 -20.69 -20.02
C LEU A 240 17.20 -21.96 -20.89
N GLY A 241 16.80 -21.85 -22.15
CA GLY A 241 16.57 -22.94 -23.10
C GLY A 241 15.16 -23.55 -23.01
N GLU A 242 14.33 -23.07 -22.09
CA GLU A 242 12.97 -23.54 -21.80
C GLU A 242 12.18 -22.45 -21.04
N PRO A 243 10.84 -22.52 -20.96
CA PRO A 243 10.05 -21.56 -20.19
C PRO A 243 10.40 -21.57 -18.70
N PHE A 244 10.61 -20.38 -18.10
CA PHE A 244 10.90 -20.25 -16.67
C PHE A 244 9.62 -20.32 -15.84
N THR A 245 9.46 -21.42 -15.11
CA THR A 245 8.22 -21.76 -14.38
C THR A 245 8.47 -22.22 -12.95
N SER A 246 9.71 -22.56 -12.59
CA SER A 246 10.03 -23.13 -11.28
C SER A 246 11.43 -22.78 -10.80
N VAL A 247 11.59 -22.62 -9.48
CA VAL A 247 12.89 -22.32 -8.84
C VAL A 247 13.92 -23.43 -9.04
N GLU A 248 13.47 -24.67 -9.24
CA GLU A 248 14.30 -25.84 -9.53
C GLU A 248 15.15 -25.66 -10.78
N GLN A 249 14.73 -24.83 -11.73
CA GLN A 249 15.45 -24.53 -12.97
C GLN A 249 16.70 -23.67 -12.72
N LEU A 250 16.90 -23.14 -11.51
CA LEU A 250 18.11 -22.42 -11.12
C LEU A 250 19.28 -23.34 -10.80
N ARG A 251 19.09 -24.66 -10.63
CA ARG A 251 20.19 -25.58 -10.28
C ARG A 251 21.30 -25.55 -11.33
N GLY A 252 22.53 -25.35 -10.86
CA GLY A 252 23.73 -25.22 -11.68
C GLY A 252 23.76 -23.94 -12.54
N ARG A 253 22.91 -22.95 -12.24
CA ARG A 253 22.82 -21.69 -12.99
C ARG A 253 23.37 -20.52 -12.18
N ARG A 254 23.74 -19.48 -12.93
CA ARG A 254 24.23 -18.20 -12.39
C ARG A 254 23.06 -17.22 -12.26
N LEU A 255 22.86 -16.66 -11.07
CA LEU A 255 21.85 -15.65 -10.77
C LEU A 255 22.52 -14.29 -10.54
N ALA A 256 22.18 -13.28 -11.34
CA ALA A 256 22.64 -11.90 -11.12
C ALA A 256 21.86 -11.26 -9.96
N VAL A 257 22.56 -10.87 -8.89
CA VAL A 257 21.99 -10.36 -7.65
C VAL A 257 22.73 -9.09 -7.20
N PRO A 258 22.03 -7.97 -6.93
CA PRO A 258 22.64 -6.81 -6.30
C PRO A 258 22.95 -7.03 -4.81
N PRO A 259 24.17 -6.74 -4.32
CA PRO A 259 24.57 -7.08 -2.95
C PRO A 259 23.81 -6.29 -1.88
N ASP A 260 23.62 -4.99 -2.08
CA ASP A 260 23.10 -4.08 -1.04
C ASP A 260 21.69 -3.53 -1.30
N SER A 261 20.90 -4.19 -2.15
CA SER A 261 19.54 -3.76 -2.50
C SER A 261 18.45 -4.59 -1.81
N GLU A 262 17.24 -4.03 -1.74
CA GLU A 262 16.06 -4.78 -1.26
C GLU A 262 15.82 -6.02 -2.13
N VAL A 263 15.87 -5.87 -3.45
CA VAL A 263 15.67 -6.96 -4.42
C VAL A 263 16.69 -8.08 -4.19
N GLY A 264 17.96 -7.72 -3.98
CA GLY A 264 19.00 -8.72 -3.76
C GLY A 264 18.85 -9.45 -2.43
N ARG A 265 18.50 -8.75 -1.35
CA ARG A 265 18.20 -9.37 -0.04
C ARG A 265 17.03 -10.34 -0.15
N LEU A 266 15.96 -9.95 -0.83
CA LEU A 266 14.79 -10.81 -1.01
C LEU A 266 15.08 -11.99 -1.93
N ALA A 267 15.94 -11.85 -2.93
CA ALA A 267 16.37 -12.95 -3.78
C ALA A 267 17.25 -13.95 -3.01
N ARG A 268 18.20 -13.50 -2.19
CA ARG A 268 18.99 -14.38 -1.32
C ARG A 268 18.10 -15.11 -0.30
N LEU A 269 17.16 -14.39 0.32
CA LEU A 269 16.17 -15.00 1.21
C LEU A 269 15.33 -16.05 0.48
N PHE A 270 14.87 -15.74 -0.74
CA PHE A 270 14.12 -16.68 -1.57
C PHE A 270 14.92 -17.95 -1.88
N LEU A 271 16.20 -17.80 -2.24
CA LEU A 271 17.10 -18.94 -2.45
C LEU A 271 17.33 -19.73 -1.16
N ALA A 272 17.60 -19.08 -0.03
CA ALA A 272 17.84 -19.76 1.25
C ALA A 272 16.64 -20.58 1.74
N GLN A 273 15.41 -20.14 1.42
CA GLN A 273 14.19 -20.89 1.72
C GLN A 273 13.89 -22.00 0.69
N SER A 274 14.63 -22.02 -0.42
CA SER A 274 14.51 -23.03 -1.47
C SER A 274 15.50 -24.18 -1.25
N ARG A 275 15.25 -25.33 -1.88
CA ARG A 275 16.17 -26.49 -1.87
C ARG A 275 17.25 -26.41 -2.95
N VAL A 276 17.51 -25.23 -3.50
CA VAL A 276 18.49 -25.03 -4.59
C VAL A 276 19.62 -24.07 -4.23
N ALA A 277 19.64 -23.48 -3.03
CA ALA A 277 20.63 -22.47 -2.65
C ALA A 277 22.08 -22.93 -2.94
N ASP A 278 22.43 -24.14 -2.50
CA ASP A 278 23.77 -24.73 -2.68
C ASP A 278 24.12 -25.04 -4.15
N ASP A 279 23.12 -25.12 -5.02
CA ASP A 279 23.26 -25.42 -6.44
C ASP A 279 23.30 -24.15 -7.31
N VAL A 280 23.12 -22.95 -6.73
CA VAL A 280 23.04 -21.68 -7.48
C VAL A 280 24.27 -20.81 -7.22
N GLU A 281 24.94 -20.38 -8.29
CA GLU A 281 26.03 -19.40 -8.19
C GLU A 281 25.43 -17.98 -8.25
N THR A 282 25.70 -17.14 -7.27
CA THR A 282 25.30 -15.73 -7.31
C THR A 282 26.39 -14.87 -7.93
N VAL A 283 26.03 -14.02 -8.87
CA VAL A 283 26.89 -13.05 -9.54
C VAL A 283 26.50 -11.67 -9.06
N GLU A 284 27.41 -10.98 -8.38
CA GLU A 284 27.12 -9.64 -7.87
C GLU A 284 27.14 -8.61 -9.00
N VAL A 285 26.05 -7.86 -9.12
CA VAL A 285 25.86 -6.80 -10.12
C VAL A 285 25.34 -5.53 -9.46
N SER A 286 25.52 -4.37 -10.08
CA SER A 286 25.07 -3.09 -9.50
C SER A 286 24.38 -2.22 -10.54
N GLY A 287 23.08 -2.48 -10.78
CA GLY A 287 22.32 -1.82 -11.84
C GLY A 287 22.60 -2.36 -13.24
N GLU A 288 23.26 -3.51 -13.32
CA GLU A 288 23.71 -4.18 -14.55
C GLU A 288 23.03 -5.56 -14.71
N GLU A 289 21.97 -5.84 -13.98
CA GLU A 289 21.22 -7.11 -13.95
C GLU A 289 20.79 -7.55 -15.36
N GLN A 290 20.11 -6.66 -16.09
CA GLN A 290 19.69 -6.92 -17.47
C GLN A 290 20.87 -7.05 -18.43
N ALA A 291 21.98 -6.32 -18.19
CA ALA A 291 23.19 -6.42 -19.01
C ALA A 291 23.91 -7.76 -18.81
N ALA A 292 24.00 -8.25 -17.57
CA ALA A 292 24.53 -9.58 -17.25
C ALA A 292 23.66 -10.69 -17.88
N LEU A 293 22.33 -10.50 -17.85
CA LEU A 293 21.41 -11.36 -18.59
C LEU A 293 21.58 -11.23 -20.10
N GLY A 294 21.94 -10.08 -20.67
CA GLY A 294 22.23 -9.94 -22.09
C GLY A 294 23.53 -10.64 -22.49
N ALA A 295 24.60 -10.42 -21.72
CA ALA A 295 25.97 -10.80 -22.05
C ALA A 295 26.30 -12.30 -21.94
N GLY A 296 25.53 -13.07 -21.15
CA GLY A 296 25.88 -14.47 -20.86
C GLY A 296 26.38 -14.69 -19.44
N ASP A 297 26.63 -13.61 -18.71
CA ASP A 297 27.22 -13.66 -17.37
C ASP A 297 26.27 -14.24 -16.33
N ALA A 298 24.96 -14.09 -16.55
CA ALA A 298 23.95 -14.77 -15.75
C ALA A 298 22.91 -15.46 -16.64
N ALA A 299 22.36 -16.56 -16.12
CA ALA A 299 21.24 -17.26 -16.74
C ALA A 299 19.89 -16.71 -16.26
N VAL A 300 19.85 -16.14 -15.06
CA VAL A 300 18.66 -15.50 -14.47
C VAL A 300 19.12 -14.20 -13.80
N ALA A 301 18.27 -13.18 -13.80
CA ALA A 301 18.51 -11.91 -13.13
C ALA A 301 17.43 -11.64 -12.08
N THR A 302 17.77 -10.87 -11.05
CA THR A 302 16.78 -10.31 -10.13
C THR A 302 16.32 -8.95 -10.63
N GLY A 303 15.06 -8.58 -10.38
CA GLY A 303 14.55 -7.26 -10.75
C GLY A 303 13.17 -6.98 -10.20
N MET A 304 12.45 -6.14 -10.94
CA MET A 304 11.08 -5.73 -10.74
C MET A 304 10.23 -6.14 -11.96
N PRO A 305 8.89 -6.11 -11.87
CA PRO A 305 8.03 -6.54 -12.96
C PRO A 305 8.19 -5.66 -14.22
N ILE A 306 8.66 -4.42 -14.06
CA ILE A 306 8.92 -3.54 -15.20
C ILE A 306 10.05 -4.06 -16.09
N ASP A 307 11.10 -4.67 -15.54
CA ASP A 307 12.21 -5.21 -16.34
C ASP A 307 11.69 -6.32 -17.29
N VAL A 308 10.74 -7.11 -16.79
CA VAL A 308 10.02 -8.14 -17.57
C VAL A 308 9.18 -7.49 -18.68
N HIS A 309 8.46 -6.42 -18.36
CA HIS A 309 7.62 -5.69 -19.31
C HIS A 309 8.43 -5.04 -20.43
N GLU A 310 9.57 -4.43 -20.10
CA GLU A 310 10.47 -3.78 -21.06
C GLU A 310 11.08 -4.80 -22.02
N LEU A 311 11.57 -5.93 -21.51
CA LEU A 311 12.10 -7.01 -22.35
C LEU A 311 11.02 -7.63 -23.24
N ALA A 312 9.80 -7.84 -22.73
CA ALA A 312 8.68 -8.33 -23.53
C ALA A 312 8.30 -7.35 -24.64
N THR A 313 8.30 -6.04 -24.34
CA THR A 313 8.04 -4.98 -25.32
C THR A 313 9.15 -4.90 -26.38
N ALA A 314 10.39 -5.24 -26.02
CA ALA A 314 11.51 -5.40 -26.94
C ALA A 314 11.45 -6.70 -27.78
N GLY A 315 10.43 -7.54 -27.60
CA GLY A 315 10.18 -8.74 -28.41
C GLY A 315 10.83 -10.01 -27.87
N HIS A 316 11.37 -10.00 -26.65
CA HIS A 316 11.86 -11.21 -26.00
C HIS A 316 10.71 -12.04 -25.41
N ASP A 317 10.84 -13.37 -25.44
CA ASP A 317 10.00 -14.28 -24.66
C ASP A 317 10.56 -14.36 -23.23
N VAL A 318 9.92 -13.66 -22.28
CA VAL A 318 10.40 -13.43 -20.91
C VAL A 318 9.42 -14.02 -19.92
N ALA A 319 9.95 -14.65 -18.88
CA ALA A 319 9.16 -15.13 -17.76
C ALA A 319 9.83 -14.77 -16.43
N SER A 320 9.03 -14.71 -15.37
CA SER A 320 9.50 -14.34 -14.03
C SER A 320 8.82 -15.11 -12.92
N LEU A 321 9.55 -15.34 -11.83
CA LEU A 321 9.02 -15.83 -10.56
C LEU A 321 8.94 -14.67 -9.56
N SER A 322 7.75 -14.44 -9.01
CA SER A 322 7.52 -13.46 -7.94
C SER A 322 7.99 -14.02 -6.61
N VAL A 323 8.90 -13.31 -5.94
CA VAL A 323 9.35 -13.69 -4.58
C VAL A 323 8.15 -13.71 -3.62
N ALA A 324 7.25 -12.74 -3.77
CA ALA A 324 6.06 -12.59 -2.92
C ALA A 324 5.04 -13.74 -3.04
N ASP A 325 5.10 -14.53 -4.12
CA ASP A 325 4.17 -15.65 -4.35
C ASP A 325 4.65 -16.94 -3.67
N HIS A 326 5.93 -16.97 -3.28
CA HIS A 326 6.54 -18.09 -2.57
C HIS A 326 6.79 -17.77 -1.09
N PHE A 327 7.07 -16.51 -0.77
CA PHE A 327 7.18 -16.03 0.59
C PHE A 327 6.41 -14.70 0.68
N PRO A 328 5.33 -14.58 1.47
CA PRO A 328 4.49 -13.39 1.51
C PRO A 328 5.21 -12.23 2.22
N VAL A 329 6.11 -11.59 1.49
CA VAL A 329 6.97 -10.50 1.96
C VAL A 329 6.27 -9.16 1.79
N PRO A 330 6.22 -8.31 2.83
CA PRO A 330 5.78 -6.92 2.68
C PRO A 330 6.69 -6.14 1.73
N GLY A 331 6.12 -5.27 0.91
CA GLY A 331 6.89 -4.37 0.04
C GLY A 331 7.49 -3.19 0.81
N PRO A 332 7.98 -2.15 0.10
CA PRO A 332 8.49 -0.95 0.74
C PRO A 332 7.47 -0.26 1.66
N ALA A 333 7.96 0.32 2.75
CA ALA A 333 7.19 1.06 3.73
C ALA A 333 7.58 2.55 3.74
N LEU A 334 6.64 3.38 4.16
CA LEU A 334 6.93 4.72 4.69
C LEU A 334 7.45 4.55 6.12
N VAL A 335 8.61 5.11 6.42
CA VAL A 335 9.29 4.97 7.71
C VAL A 335 9.63 6.35 8.26
N THR A 336 9.41 6.57 9.55
CA THR A 336 9.86 7.76 10.28
C THR A 336 10.68 7.35 11.51
N THR A 337 11.05 8.30 12.36
CA THR A 337 11.74 8.03 13.63
C THR A 337 10.82 8.22 14.83
N THR A 338 11.15 7.56 15.93
CA THR A 338 10.48 7.78 17.23
C THR A 338 10.60 9.23 17.70
N GLU A 339 11.70 9.91 17.38
CA GLU A 339 11.91 11.34 17.64
C GLU A 339 10.91 12.19 16.85
N ARG A 340 10.76 11.96 15.55
CA ARG A 340 9.83 12.72 14.73
C ARG A 340 8.37 12.55 15.19
N LEU A 341 7.99 11.34 15.60
CA LEU A 341 6.65 11.09 16.17
C LEU A 341 6.45 11.73 17.54
N ARG A 342 7.52 11.92 18.33
CA ARG A 342 7.45 12.68 19.58
C ARG A 342 7.25 14.18 19.31
N ASP A 343 7.96 14.70 18.32
CA ASP A 343 8.01 16.15 18.09
C ASP A 343 6.83 16.68 17.27
N ALA A 344 6.32 15.88 16.32
CA ALA A 344 5.29 16.32 15.38
C ALA A 344 4.30 15.20 14.98
N PRO A 345 3.64 14.52 15.93
CA PRO A 345 2.73 13.40 15.62
C PRO A 345 1.55 13.83 14.75
N GLY A 346 0.97 15.00 15.00
CA GLY A 346 -0.13 15.55 14.20
C GLY A 346 0.25 15.81 12.73
N THR A 347 1.45 16.33 12.49
CA THR A 347 1.96 16.56 11.13
C THR A 347 2.13 15.24 10.38
N ILE A 348 2.66 14.20 11.03
CA ILE A 348 2.78 12.87 10.41
C ILE A 348 1.41 12.25 10.15
N ARG A 349 0.43 12.42 11.05
CA ARG A 349 -0.95 11.96 10.82
C ARG A 349 -1.54 12.62 9.57
N ARG A 350 -1.45 13.94 9.47
CA ARG A 350 -1.97 14.71 8.32
C ARG A 350 -1.28 14.34 7.01
N PHE A 351 0.03 14.13 7.04
CA PHE A 351 0.78 13.57 5.91
C PHE A 351 0.26 12.18 5.50
N LEU A 352 0.01 11.27 6.45
CA LEU A 352 -0.54 9.96 6.13
C LEU A 352 -1.95 10.06 5.54
N THR A 353 -2.82 10.90 6.11
CA THR A 353 -4.18 11.14 5.58
C THR A 353 -4.14 11.62 4.13
N GLY A 354 -3.30 12.60 3.82
CA GLY A 354 -3.11 13.08 2.44
C GLY A 354 -2.54 12.00 1.50
N THR A 355 -1.65 11.14 2.01
CA THR A 355 -1.10 10.03 1.23
C THR A 355 -2.13 8.93 0.94
N VAL A 356 -3.04 8.65 1.87
CA VAL A 356 -4.19 7.74 1.65
C VAL A 356 -5.07 8.27 0.52
N GLU A 357 -5.34 9.57 0.49
CA GLU A 357 -6.06 10.21 -0.61
C GLU A 357 -5.29 10.09 -1.94
N GLY A 358 -3.99 10.32 -1.92
CA GLY A 358 -3.11 10.11 -3.07
C GLY A 358 -3.14 8.67 -3.59
N ALA A 359 -3.21 7.67 -2.72
CA ALA A 359 -3.31 6.26 -3.11
C ALA A 359 -4.62 5.96 -3.87
N THR A 360 -5.75 6.57 -3.45
CA THR A 360 -7.02 6.51 -4.17
C THR A 360 -6.91 7.21 -5.54
N LEU A 361 -6.38 8.43 -5.55
CA LEU A 361 -6.29 9.25 -6.77
C LEU A 361 -5.35 8.65 -7.82
N ALA A 362 -4.23 8.05 -7.41
CA ALA A 362 -3.32 7.34 -8.30
C ALA A 362 -4.04 6.22 -9.06
N GLN A 363 -4.92 5.47 -8.39
CA GLN A 363 -5.72 4.40 -9.01
C GLN A 363 -6.85 4.93 -9.88
N GLN A 364 -7.50 6.02 -9.47
CA GLN A 364 -8.62 6.60 -10.20
C GLN A 364 -8.18 7.46 -11.39
N ARG A 365 -6.95 7.97 -11.37
CA ARG A 365 -6.37 8.87 -12.39
C ARG A 365 -4.93 8.43 -12.76
N PRO A 366 -4.73 7.17 -13.20
CA PRO A 366 -3.39 6.62 -13.45
C PRO A 366 -2.66 7.38 -14.56
N GLU A 367 -3.36 7.78 -15.63
CA GLU A 367 -2.77 8.54 -16.74
C GLU A 367 -2.23 9.91 -16.30
N ARG A 368 -2.99 10.67 -15.50
CA ARG A 368 -2.54 11.98 -15.00
C ARG A 368 -1.35 11.79 -14.05
N THR A 369 -1.44 10.80 -13.16
CA THR A 369 -0.37 10.49 -12.21
C THR A 369 0.90 10.07 -12.94
N ALA A 370 0.80 9.20 -13.95
CA ALA A 370 1.93 8.75 -14.77
C ALA A 370 2.65 9.91 -15.46
N ARG A 371 1.93 10.90 -15.99
CA ARG A 371 2.56 12.11 -16.58
C ARG A 371 3.39 12.87 -15.55
N ARG A 372 2.87 13.04 -14.34
CA ARG A 372 3.60 13.71 -13.25
C ARG A 372 4.80 12.94 -12.75
N VAL A 373 4.71 11.61 -12.79
CA VAL A 373 5.84 10.74 -12.51
C VAL A 373 6.91 10.92 -13.61
N ALA A 374 6.53 10.82 -14.89
CA ALA A 374 7.42 10.94 -16.04
C ALA A 374 8.18 12.27 -16.07
N ASP A 375 7.52 13.39 -15.71
CA ASP A 375 8.15 14.70 -15.54
C ASP A 375 9.35 14.70 -14.56
N ARG A 376 9.41 13.70 -13.67
CA ARG A 376 10.40 13.57 -12.60
C ARG A 376 11.32 12.35 -12.73
N SER A 377 10.92 11.33 -13.49
CA SER A 377 11.65 10.07 -13.65
C SER A 377 12.57 10.06 -14.85
N GLY A 378 12.20 10.78 -15.92
CA GLY A 378 12.87 10.71 -17.23
C GLY A 378 12.47 9.48 -18.06
N ASP A 379 11.54 8.67 -17.56
CA ASP A 379 10.92 7.54 -18.28
C ASP A 379 9.67 7.99 -19.04
N ASP A 380 9.14 7.15 -19.92
CA ASP A 380 7.94 7.46 -20.67
C ASP A 380 6.65 7.23 -19.86
N VAL A 381 5.60 7.97 -20.23
CA VAL A 381 4.31 7.96 -19.54
C VAL A 381 3.66 6.57 -19.57
N ALA A 382 3.87 5.77 -20.62
CA ALA A 382 3.27 4.45 -20.74
C ALA A 382 3.89 3.47 -19.74
N ASN A 383 5.21 3.48 -19.58
CA ASN A 383 5.90 2.68 -18.55
C ASN A 383 5.45 3.08 -17.14
N GLU A 384 5.35 4.38 -16.86
CA GLU A 384 4.93 4.83 -15.53
C GLU A 384 3.47 4.48 -15.24
N ARG A 385 2.60 4.60 -16.25
CA ARG A 385 1.22 4.17 -16.14
C ARG A 385 1.13 2.66 -15.89
N TRP A 386 1.92 1.87 -16.63
CA TRP A 386 2.00 0.44 -16.44
C TRP A 386 2.42 0.08 -15.02
N ARG A 387 3.45 0.75 -14.46
CA ARG A 387 3.89 0.52 -13.06
C ARG A 387 2.77 0.81 -12.06
N ILE A 388 2.02 1.90 -12.25
CA ILE A 388 0.89 2.27 -11.38
C ILE A 388 -0.21 1.21 -11.42
N GLU A 389 -0.61 0.81 -12.63
CA GLU A 389 -1.67 -0.17 -12.84
C GLU A 389 -1.26 -1.57 -12.32
N HIS A 390 -0.02 -1.98 -12.59
CA HIS A 390 0.53 -3.27 -12.13
C HIS A 390 0.67 -3.34 -10.61
N ALA A 391 1.03 -2.22 -9.96
CA ALA A 391 1.18 -2.18 -8.50
C ALA A 391 -0.16 -2.23 -7.75
N ARG A 392 -1.29 -1.94 -8.39
CA ARG A 392 -2.62 -1.79 -7.75
C ARG A 392 -2.98 -2.98 -6.85
N GLU A 393 -2.81 -4.20 -7.35
CA GLU A 393 -3.15 -5.44 -6.63
C GLU A 393 -2.22 -5.71 -5.43
N ARG A 394 -1.00 -5.16 -5.46
CA ARG A 394 0.01 -5.31 -4.40
C ARG A 394 0.00 -4.15 -3.41
N ALA A 395 -0.60 -3.02 -3.77
CA ALA A 395 -0.58 -1.79 -2.97
C ALA A 395 -1.66 -1.74 -1.87
N THR A 396 -2.83 -2.35 -2.10
CA THR A 396 -3.99 -2.21 -1.19
C THR A 396 -4.68 -3.55 -0.97
N GLY A 397 -4.53 -4.12 0.22
CA GLY A 397 -5.18 -5.35 0.67
C GLY A 397 -6.53 -5.12 1.33
N GLU A 398 -6.99 -6.10 2.09
CA GLU A 398 -8.36 -6.17 2.61
C GLU A 398 -8.72 -5.05 3.58
N ARG A 399 -7.74 -4.41 4.24
CA ARG A 399 -7.93 -3.39 5.29
C ARG A 399 -7.59 -1.97 4.85
N GLY A 400 -7.51 -1.76 3.54
CA GLY A 400 -7.11 -0.49 2.94
C GLY A 400 -5.62 -0.35 2.73
N TRP A 401 -5.23 0.82 2.23
CA TRP A 401 -3.86 1.09 1.78
C TRP A 401 -2.96 1.27 3.01
N GLY A 402 -1.66 0.99 2.92
CA GLY A 402 -0.75 1.26 4.04
C GLY A 402 -0.85 0.29 5.22
N TRP A 403 -1.90 -0.54 5.30
CA TRP A 403 -2.08 -1.50 6.39
C TRP A 403 -0.89 -2.44 6.57
N GLN A 404 -0.60 -2.79 7.82
CA GLN A 404 0.52 -3.64 8.23
C GLN A 404 0.22 -4.36 9.55
N THR A 405 0.78 -5.55 9.74
CA THR A 405 0.62 -6.37 10.95
C THR A 405 1.97 -6.74 11.58
N VAL A 406 1.99 -6.95 12.90
CA VAL A 406 3.22 -7.39 13.60
C VAL A 406 3.71 -8.70 13.02
N ASP A 407 2.80 -9.65 12.79
CA ASP A 407 3.12 -10.97 12.26
C ASP A 407 3.81 -10.92 10.87
N GLU A 408 3.41 -10.01 9.97
CA GLU A 408 4.07 -9.85 8.67
C GLU A 408 5.54 -9.41 8.83
N TRP A 409 5.78 -8.44 9.69
CA TRP A 409 7.11 -7.93 9.99
C TRP A 409 7.97 -8.95 10.74
N GLU A 410 7.39 -9.63 11.73
CA GLU A 410 8.06 -10.67 12.52
C GLU A 410 8.48 -11.85 11.64
N ARG A 411 7.58 -12.36 10.77
CA ARG A 411 7.91 -13.44 9.83
C ARG A 411 9.09 -13.08 8.95
N LEU A 412 9.11 -11.87 8.40
CA LEU A 412 10.23 -11.41 7.57
C LEU A 412 11.52 -11.31 8.40
N ALA A 413 11.47 -10.70 9.59
CA ALA A 413 12.63 -10.54 10.45
C ALA A 413 13.23 -11.89 10.90
N VAL A 414 12.39 -12.87 11.24
CA VAL A 414 12.82 -14.24 11.55
C VAL A 414 13.49 -14.89 10.34
N ALA A 415 12.88 -14.79 9.16
CA ALA A 415 13.40 -15.42 7.96
C ALA A 415 14.76 -14.83 7.55
N LEU A 416 14.95 -13.51 7.68
CA LEU A 416 16.23 -12.83 7.43
C LEU A 416 17.32 -13.19 8.43
N ARG A 417 16.99 -13.46 9.70
CA ARG A 417 17.98 -13.94 10.69
C ARG A 417 18.44 -15.35 10.36
N LEU A 418 17.51 -16.25 10.03
CA LEU A 418 17.83 -17.62 9.64
C LEU A 418 18.71 -17.68 8.39
N GLU A 419 18.51 -16.77 7.43
CA GLU A 419 19.37 -16.64 6.25
C GLU A 419 20.77 -16.12 6.58
N ALA A 420 20.93 -15.26 7.59
CA ALA A 420 22.25 -14.75 7.98
C ALA A 420 23.09 -15.73 8.80
N ASP A 421 22.43 -16.68 9.49
CA ASP A 421 23.07 -17.66 10.38
C ASP A 421 23.44 -18.98 9.66
N GLY A 422 22.89 -19.23 8.47
CA GLY A 422 23.14 -20.42 7.66
C GLY A 422 24.12 -20.15 6.53
#